data_AF-A0A959WZ52-F1
#
_entry.id   AF-A0A959WZ52-F1
#
_cell.length_a   1.000
_cell.length_b   1.000
_cell.length_c   1.000
_cell.angle_alpha   90.00
_cell.angle_beta   90.00
_cell.angle_gamma   90.00
#
_symmetry.space_group_name_H-M   'P 1'
#
loop_
_entity.id
_entity.type
_entity.pdbx_description
1 polymer ?
#
loop_
_entity_poly.entity_id
_entity_poly.type
_entity_poly.pdbx_seq_one_letter_code
_entity_poly.pdbx_strand_id
1 'polypeptide(L)'
;MASTYWADPDGFALTTPTPLGRRAVKAALIVRLDLDDAHPPIWRQLRLASDLTLPQVHEVVQIAMGWTDSHLHHFVMGPDTHDPTTQHFLTPFDIAEGDKGIPESDVHLDQVISEPGDCLFYEYDFG
;
A
#
# COMPACT_ATOMS: atom_id res chain seq x y z
N MET A 1 7.70 3.95 23.32
CA MET A 1 6.35 4.48 23.06
C MET A 1 5.39 3.30 23.13
N ALA A 2 4.29 3.42 23.87
CA ALA A 2 3.41 2.30 24.20
C ALA A 2 2.55 1.92 22.99
N SER A 3 2.70 0.67 22.52
CA SER A 3 1.83 0.06 21.51
C SER A 3 0.63 -0.55 22.23
N THR A 4 -0.57 -0.03 21.97
CA THR A 4 -1.81 -0.60 22.50
C THR A 4 -2.35 -1.60 21.49
N TYR A 5 -2.15 -2.88 21.77
CA TYR A 5 -2.81 -3.98 21.06
C TYR A 5 -4.28 -4.06 21.50
N TRP A 6 -5.21 -4.03 20.55
CA TRP A 6 -6.61 -4.43 20.78
C TRP A 6 -6.80 -5.82 20.15
N ALA A 7 -7.32 -6.76 20.94
CA ALA A 7 -7.57 -8.13 20.51
C ALA A 7 -8.98 -8.26 19.93
N ASP A 8 -9.06 -8.77 18.70
CA ASP A 8 -10.30 -9.19 18.04
C ASP A 8 -10.82 -10.49 18.70
N PRO A 9 -12.13 -10.64 19.00
CA PRO A 9 -12.71 -11.86 19.57
C PRO A 9 -12.48 -13.14 18.75
N ASP A 10 -12.16 -13.02 17.45
CA ASP A 10 -11.92 -14.16 16.55
C ASP A 10 -10.43 -14.60 16.51
N GLY A 11 -9.56 -14.01 17.34
CA GLY A 11 -8.19 -14.48 17.53
C GLY A 11 -7.20 -14.10 16.41
N PHE A 12 -7.66 -13.39 15.38
CA PHE A 12 -6.78 -12.68 14.45
C PHE A 12 -6.51 -11.31 15.03
N ALA A 13 -5.29 -11.08 15.52
CA ALA A 13 -4.86 -9.71 15.74
C ALA A 13 -4.86 -9.03 14.37
N LEU A 14 -5.80 -8.10 14.13
CA LEU A 14 -5.67 -7.13 13.06
C LEU A 14 -4.46 -6.27 13.43
N THR A 15 -3.27 -6.76 13.13
CA THR A 15 -2.07 -5.96 13.24
C THR A 15 -2.25 -4.83 12.25
N THR A 16 -2.19 -3.62 12.76
CA THR A 16 -2.22 -2.43 11.94
C THR A 16 -0.88 -2.33 11.20
N PRO A 17 -0.85 -1.91 9.91
CA PRO A 17 0.40 -1.66 9.21
C PRO A 17 1.31 -0.83 10.12
N THR A 18 2.61 -1.12 10.13
CA THR A 18 3.57 -0.31 10.89
C THR A 18 4.42 0.49 9.90
N PRO A 19 3.95 1.66 9.45
CA PRO A 19 4.75 2.51 8.58
C PRO A 19 6.06 2.93 9.27
N LEU A 20 7.13 3.00 8.49
CA LEU A 20 8.40 3.57 8.90
C LEU A 20 8.24 5.06 9.27
N GLY A 21 9.23 5.57 9.99
CA GLY A 21 9.33 7.01 10.26
C GLY A 21 9.55 7.78 8.96
N ARG A 22 8.85 8.90 8.81
CA ARG A 22 8.99 9.79 7.63
C ARG A 22 10.43 10.25 7.46
N ARG A 23 10.87 10.35 6.20
CA ARG A 23 12.18 10.91 5.89
C ARG A 23 12.19 12.42 6.15
N ALA A 24 13.24 12.92 6.79
CA ALA A 24 13.39 14.35 7.08
C ALA A 24 13.59 15.21 5.81
N VAL A 25 14.12 14.62 4.74
CA VAL A 25 14.40 15.29 3.46
C VAL A 25 13.73 14.50 2.35
N LYS A 26 12.97 15.20 1.49
CA LYS A 26 12.34 14.60 0.32
C LYS A 26 13.39 13.98 -0.60
N ALA A 27 13.14 12.77 -1.05
CA ALA A 27 13.99 12.05 -2.00
C ALA A 27 13.19 11.65 -3.24
N ALA A 28 13.89 11.30 -4.31
CA ALA A 28 13.29 10.61 -5.45
C ALA A 28 13.60 9.12 -5.32
N LEU A 29 12.57 8.29 -5.18
CA LEU A 29 12.68 6.83 -5.17
C LEU A 29 12.58 6.31 -6.61
N ILE A 30 13.43 5.35 -6.97
CA ILE A 30 13.30 4.61 -8.21
C ILE A 30 12.62 3.28 -7.88
N VAL A 31 11.38 3.15 -8.33
CA VAL A 31 10.51 2.02 -8.00
C VAL A 31 10.27 1.21 -9.27
N ARG A 32 10.34 -0.10 -9.15
CA ARG A 32 9.88 -1.02 -10.18
C ARG A 32 8.44 -1.42 -9.83
N LEU A 33 7.53 -1.22 -10.77
CA LEU A 33 6.14 -1.67 -10.69
C LEU A 33 6.00 -2.87 -11.61
N ASP A 34 5.68 -4.03 -11.05
CA ASP A 34 5.42 -5.26 -11.77
C ASP A 34 3.92 -5.56 -11.73
N LEU A 35 3.37 -6.07 -12.84
CA LEU A 35 2.05 -6.69 -12.85
C LEU A 35 2.23 -8.18 -12.62
N ASP A 36 1.72 -8.65 -11.50
CA ASP A 36 1.81 -10.05 -11.11
C ASP A 36 1.11 -10.96 -12.13
N ASP A 37 1.65 -12.18 -12.27
CA ASP A 37 1.18 -13.25 -13.16
C ASP A 37 1.08 -12.93 -14.68
N ALA A 38 1.52 -11.74 -15.11
CA ALA A 38 1.53 -11.36 -16.51
C ALA A 38 2.57 -12.14 -17.35
N HIS A 39 2.11 -12.73 -18.46
CA HIS A 39 2.97 -13.44 -19.41
C HIS A 39 2.73 -12.96 -20.85
N PRO A 40 3.70 -12.28 -21.49
CA PRO A 40 5.03 -11.92 -20.97
C PRO A 40 4.98 -10.89 -19.83
N PRO A 41 6.05 -10.75 -19.02
CA PRO A 41 6.07 -9.82 -17.89
C PRO A 41 5.77 -8.38 -18.32
N ILE A 42 4.86 -7.74 -17.61
CA ILE A 42 4.50 -6.32 -17.78
C ILE A 42 5.03 -5.57 -16.57
N TRP A 43 5.91 -4.60 -16.79
CA TRP A 43 6.48 -3.79 -15.71
C TRP A 43 6.77 -2.35 -16.15
N ARG A 44 6.97 -1.46 -15.19
CA ARG A 44 7.35 -0.05 -15.38
C ARG A 44 8.45 0.35 -14.38
N GLN A 45 9.35 1.23 -14.78
CA GLN A 45 10.25 1.93 -13.85
C GLN A 45 9.71 3.32 -13.60
N LEU A 46 9.45 3.66 -12.35
CA LEU A 46 8.88 4.93 -11.92
C LEU A 46 9.90 5.71 -11.08
N ARG A 47 9.92 7.03 -11.25
CA ARG A 47 10.67 7.94 -10.38
C ARG A 47 9.66 8.73 -9.56
N LEU A 48 9.51 8.38 -8.30
CA LEU A 48 8.46 8.88 -7.41
C LEU A 48 9.06 9.80 -6.35
N ALA A 49 8.32 10.84 -5.96
CA ALA A 49 8.68 11.61 -4.77
C ALA A 49 8.42 10.74 -3.53
N SER A 50 9.34 10.78 -2.58
CA SER A 50 9.29 9.93 -1.39
C SER A 50 8.10 10.26 -0.48
N ASP A 51 7.57 11.49 -0.58
CA ASP A 51 6.46 12.01 0.23
C ASP A 51 5.10 11.94 -0.48
N LEU A 52 4.98 11.18 -1.58
CA LEU A 52 3.67 10.90 -2.16
C LEU A 52 2.84 10.10 -1.15
N THR A 53 1.58 10.51 -0.94
CA THR A 53 0.63 9.69 -0.20
C THR A 53 0.24 8.45 -1.02
N LEU A 54 -0.26 7.40 -0.37
CA LEU A 54 -0.71 6.21 -1.10
C LEU A 54 -1.81 6.51 -2.15
N PRO A 55 -2.80 7.39 -1.91
CA PRO A 55 -3.72 7.84 -2.97
C PRO A 55 -3.01 8.48 -4.18
N GLN A 56 -1.95 9.25 -3.96
CA GLN A 56 -1.18 9.83 -5.07
C GLN A 56 -0.38 8.76 -5.81
N VAL A 57 0.11 7.74 -5.10
CA VAL A 57 0.76 6.57 -5.72
C VAL A 57 -0.24 5.78 -6.56
N HIS A 58 -1.48 5.61 -6.09
CA HIS A 58 -2.58 5.00 -6.84
C HIS A 58 -2.80 5.72 -8.18
N GLU A 59 -2.94 7.05 -8.18
CA GLU A 59 -3.06 7.83 -9.42
C GLU A 59 -1.90 7.57 -10.39
N VAL A 60 -0.66 7.49 -9.87
CA VAL A 60 0.51 7.21 -10.69
C VAL A 60 0.47 5.80 -11.29
N VAL A 61 0.04 4.79 -10.52
CA VAL A 61 -0.12 3.41 -10.99
C VAL A 61 -1.16 3.36 -12.11
N GLN A 62 -2.32 3.98 -11.91
CA GLN A 62 -3.40 4.04 -12.92
C GLN A 62 -2.87 4.60 -14.25
N ILE A 63 -2.15 5.73 -14.21
CA ILE A 63 -1.55 6.35 -15.40
C ILE A 63 -0.49 5.44 -16.03
N ALA A 64 0.41 4.85 -15.22
CA ALA A 64 1.51 4.04 -15.71
C ALA A 64 1.05 2.74 -16.39
N MET A 65 -0.07 2.18 -15.93
CA MET A 65 -0.69 0.98 -16.46
C MET A 65 -1.71 1.27 -17.58
N GLY A 66 -2.16 2.52 -17.72
CA GLY A 66 -3.20 2.90 -18.67
C GLY A 66 -4.59 2.46 -18.21
N TRP A 67 -4.80 2.35 -16.90
CA TRP A 67 -6.07 2.05 -16.27
C TRP A 67 -6.87 3.34 -16.00
N THR A 68 -8.12 3.18 -15.57
CA THR A 68 -9.12 4.25 -15.57
C THR A 68 -9.81 4.47 -14.22
N ASP A 69 -9.25 3.90 -13.15
CA ASP A 69 -9.77 4.08 -11.79
C ASP A 69 -11.27 3.72 -11.66
N SER A 70 -11.66 2.63 -12.31
CA SER A 70 -13.06 2.19 -12.41
C SER A 70 -13.44 1.16 -11.35
N HIS A 71 -12.46 0.64 -10.60
CA HIS A 71 -12.64 -0.41 -9.60
C HIS A 71 -11.95 -0.01 -8.29
N LEU A 72 -12.31 -0.70 -7.20
CA LEU A 72 -11.65 -0.54 -5.91
C LEU A 72 -10.20 -1.03 -5.96
N HIS A 73 -9.39 -0.49 -5.06
CA HIS A 73 -7.99 -0.84 -4.88
C HIS A 73 -7.65 -0.97 -3.40
N HIS A 74 -6.58 -1.69 -3.09
CA HIS A 74 -5.95 -1.70 -1.78
C HIS A 74 -4.43 -1.67 -1.89
N PHE A 75 -3.79 -0.96 -0.97
CA PHE A 75 -2.36 -1.11 -0.71
C PHE A 75 -2.15 -2.05 0.45
N VAL A 76 -1.17 -2.92 0.32
CA VAL A 76 -1.05 -4.09 1.17
C VAL A 76 0.40 -4.31 1.59
N MET A 77 0.61 -4.47 2.90
CA MET A 77 1.93 -4.75 3.50
C MET A 77 1.93 -6.11 4.17
N GLY A 78 2.91 -6.95 3.82
CA GLY A 78 3.01 -8.33 4.29
C GLY A 78 3.95 -9.15 3.42
N PRO A 79 4.14 -10.45 3.72
CA PRO A 79 5.01 -11.31 2.92
C PRO A 79 4.43 -11.59 1.52
N ASP A 80 3.11 -11.68 1.40
CA ASP A 80 2.37 -11.78 0.14
C ASP A 80 0.89 -11.34 0.33
N THR A 81 0.14 -11.12 -0.74
CA THR A 81 -1.25 -10.64 -0.67
C THR A 81 -2.25 -11.63 -0.10
N HIS A 82 -1.91 -12.93 -0.04
CA HIS A 82 -2.80 -13.99 0.43
C HIS A 82 -2.48 -14.45 1.86
N ASP A 83 -1.40 -13.96 2.45
CA ASP A 83 -1.00 -14.30 3.81
C ASP A 83 -1.98 -13.70 4.84
N PRO A 84 -2.46 -14.47 5.82
CA PRO A 84 -3.44 -13.99 6.80
C PRO A 84 -2.90 -12.91 7.75
N THR A 85 -1.58 -12.66 7.76
CA THR A 85 -0.93 -11.61 8.55
C THR A 85 -0.77 -10.29 7.79
N THR A 86 -1.14 -10.30 6.52
CA THR A 86 -1.06 -9.16 5.61
C THR A 86 -2.10 -8.09 5.93
N GLN A 87 -1.71 -6.84 5.77
CA GLN A 87 -2.43 -5.69 6.33
C GLN A 87 -2.66 -4.66 5.25
N HIS A 88 -3.92 -4.29 5.05
CA HIS A 88 -4.32 -3.29 4.07
C HIS A 88 -4.39 -1.90 4.72
N PHE A 89 -4.08 -0.87 3.92
CA PHE A 89 -4.37 0.51 4.26
C PHE A 89 -5.81 0.82 3.86
N LEU A 90 -6.55 1.53 4.72
CA LEU A 90 -7.97 1.79 4.52
C LEU A 90 -8.18 2.89 3.48
N THR A 91 -9.01 2.60 2.49
CA THR A 91 -9.57 3.59 1.56
C THR A 91 -10.72 4.36 2.22
N PRO A 92 -11.18 5.47 1.62
CA PRO A 92 -12.40 6.14 2.07
C PRO A 92 -13.64 5.24 2.05
N PHE A 93 -13.67 4.23 1.18
CA PHE A 93 -14.75 3.26 1.10
C PHE A 93 -14.77 2.36 2.35
N ASP A 94 -13.62 1.77 2.71
CA ASP A 94 -13.50 0.90 3.89
C ASP A 94 -13.88 1.64 5.18
N ILE A 95 -13.42 2.89 5.31
CA ILE A 95 -13.76 3.75 6.45
C ILE A 95 -15.27 4.02 6.52
N ALA A 96 -15.93 4.21 5.37
CA ALA A 96 -17.37 4.44 5.30
C ALA A 96 -18.18 3.19 5.67
N GLU A 97 -17.67 2.00 5.34
CA GLU A 97 -18.23 0.71 5.76
C GLU A 97 -18.00 0.40 7.26
N GLY A 98 -17.16 1.20 7.93
CA GLY A 98 -16.95 1.14 9.37
C GLY A 98 -15.69 0.40 9.80
N ASP A 99 -14.81 0.08 8.84
CA ASP A 99 -13.53 -0.57 9.12
C ASP A 99 -12.61 0.33 9.93
N LYS A 100 -11.72 -0.32 10.69
CA LYS A 100 -10.77 0.34 11.59
C LYS A 100 -9.34 -0.04 11.21
N GLY A 101 -8.50 0.95 11.01
CA GLY A 101 -7.15 0.76 10.50
C GLY A 101 -6.47 2.09 10.21
N ILE A 102 -5.37 2.06 9.46
CA ILE A 102 -4.66 3.27 9.02
C ILE A 102 -5.24 3.71 7.67
N PRO A 103 -5.74 4.96 7.56
CA PRO A 103 -6.13 5.53 6.27
C PRO A 103 -4.93 5.60 5.32
N GLU A 104 -5.12 5.17 4.07
CA GLU A 104 -4.07 5.27 3.05
C GLU A 104 -3.62 6.72 2.81
N SER A 105 -4.52 7.68 3.03
CA SER A 105 -4.26 9.12 2.90
C SER A 105 -3.23 9.65 3.90
N ASP A 106 -3.02 8.97 5.02
CA ASP A 106 -2.13 9.41 6.09
C ASP A 106 -0.71 8.85 5.95
N VAL A 107 -0.51 7.95 4.99
CA VAL A 107 0.72 7.19 4.78
C VAL A 107 1.43 7.68 3.52
N HIS A 108 2.72 7.97 3.66
CA HIS A 108 3.58 8.30 2.54
C HIS A 108 4.35 7.08 2.03
N LEU A 109 4.77 7.14 0.77
CA LEU A 109 5.54 6.10 0.11
C LEU A 109 6.83 5.74 0.87
N ASP A 110 7.53 6.74 1.41
CA ASP A 110 8.76 6.53 2.20
C ASP A 110 8.54 5.84 3.55
N GLN A 111 7.29 5.72 3.97
CA GLN A 111 6.92 4.98 5.17
C GLN A 111 6.66 3.50 4.89
N VAL A 112 6.58 3.08 3.63
CA VAL A 112 6.28 1.70 3.25
C VAL A 112 7.36 1.07 2.38
N ILE A 113 8.07 1.88 1.57
CA ILE A 113 9.27 1.46 0.84
C ILE A 113 10.37 2.51 1.00
N SER A 114 11.54 2.10 1.46
CA SER A 114 12.61 3.02 1.86
C SER A 114 14.00 2.56 1.45
N GLU A 115 14.22 1.26 1.38
CA GLU A 115 15.46 0.61 1.01
C GLU A 115 15.27 -0.34 -0.18
N PRO A 116 16.32 -0.62 -0.97
CA PRO A 116 16.24 -1.62 -2.03
C PRO A 116 15.87 -2.99 -1.47
N GLY A 117 14.79 -3.57 -1.98
CA GLY A 117 14.25 -4.86 -1.52
C GLY A 117 12.94 -4.73 -0.75
N ASP A 118 12.58 -3.53 -0.29
CA ASP A 118 11.24 -3.26 0.23
C ASP A 118 10.20 -3.42 -0.88
N CYS A 119 9.07 -4.06 -0.53
CA CYS A 119 7.95 -4.27 -1.44
C CYS A 119 6.66 -3.79 -0.79
N LEU A 120 5.79 -3.21 -1.63
CA LEU A 120 4.43 -2.83 -1.30
C LEU A 120 3.54 -3.45 -2.38
N PHE A 121 2.53 -4.20 -1.97
CA PHE A 121 1.57 -4.76 -2.90
C PHE A 121 0.45 -3.76 -3.18
N TYR A 122 -0.03 -3.77 -4.42
CA TYR A 122 -1.13 -2.94 -4.87
C TYR A 122 -2.12 -3.86 -5.60
N GLU A 123 -3.29 -4.00 -5.03
CA GLU A 123 -4.39 -4.78 -5.59
C GLU A 123 -5.40 -3.82 -6.21
N TYR A 124 -5.87 -4.16 -7.40
CA TYR A 124 -6.85 -3.36 -8.14
C TYR A 124 -7.80 -4.31 -8.84
N ASP A 125 -9.10 -4.01 -8.74
CA ASP A 125 -10.20 -4.86 -9.17
C ASP A 125 -10.34 -6.14 -8.33
N PHE A 126 -11.40 -6.18 -7.50
CA PHE A 126 -11.70 -7.31 -6.59
C PHE A 126 -12.73 -8.31 -7.17
N GLY A 127 -12.95 -8.27 -8.49
CA GLY A 127 -13.94 -9.07 -9.22
C GLY A 127 -13.48 -10.46 -9.64
#